data_AF-A0A1I1HTL7-F1
#
_entry.id   AF-A0A1I1HTL7-F1
#
_cell.length_a   1.000
_cell.length_b   1.000
_cell.length_c   1.000
_cell.angle_alpha   90.00
_cell.angle_beta   90.00
_cell.angle_gamma   90.00
#
_symmetry.space_group_name_H-M   'P 1'
#
loop_
_entity.id
_entity.type
_entity.pdbx_description
1 polymer ?
#
loop_
_entity_poly.entity_id
_entity_poly.type
_entity_poly.pdbx_seq_one_letter_code
_entity_poly.pdbx_strand_id
1 'polypeptide(L)' 'MKIKKICCEQDRNLDIVHILAKLGHYHSKTMVKEAWFLSPLRSETQASFHVSYHKNRWYDFGLEKEEIA' A
#
# COMPACT_ATOMS: atom_id res chain seq x y z
N MET A 1 -13.78 -1.70 24.22
CA MET A 1 -12.81 -1.42 23.14
C MET A 1 -12.87 0.05 22.79
N LYS A 2 -11.76 0.81 22.89
CA LYS A 2 -11.74 2.23 22.53
C LYS A 2 -11.72 2.36 21.01
N ILE A 3 -12.84 2.77 20.41
CA ILE A 3 -12.92 3.08 19.00
C ILE A 3 -12.20 4.44 18.83
N LYS A 4 -10.97 4.41 18.30
CA LYS A 4 -10.26 5.64 17.95
C LYS A 4 -10.99 6.27 16.76
N LYS A 5 -11.53 7.46 16.95
CA LYS A 5 -11.97 8.33 15.85
C LYS A 5 -10.73 8.63 15.00
N ILE A 6 -10.68 8.10 13.79
CA ILE A 6 -9.72 8.51 12.78
C ILE A 6 -10.17 9.91 12.33
N CYS A 7 -9.47 10.94 12.79
CA CYS A 7 -9.67 12.31 12.34
C CYS A 7 -8.76 12.53 11.13
N CYS A 8 -9.33 12.87 9.97
CA CYS A 8 -8.62 13.01 8.69
C CYS A 8 -7.43 14.00 8.73
N GLU A 9 -7.38 14.88 9.73
CA GLU A 9 -6.31 15.86 9.92
C GLU A 9 -5.12 15.32 10.73
N GLN A 10 -5.36 14.35 11.62
CA GLN A 10 -4.33 13.75 12.49
C GLN A 10 -3.67 12.52 11.85
N ASP A 11 -4.35 11.89 10.89
CA ASP A 11 -3.93 10.67 10.19
C ASP A 11 -3.34 10.93 8.79
N ARG A 12 -3.00 12.18 8.43
CA ARG A 12 -2.32 12.45 7.13
C ARG A 12 -0.90 11.85 7.04
N ASN A 13 -0.32 11.51 8.20
CA ASN A 13 0.92 10.75 8.36
C ASN A 13 0.66 9.26 8.63
N LEU A 14 -0.53 8.75 8.30
CA LEU A 14 -0.78 7.32 8.37
C LEU A 14 0.13 6.63 7.36
N ASP A 15 1.13 5.95 7.88
CA ASP A 15 2.09 5.20 7.10
C ASP A 15 1.33 4.07 6.39
N ILE A 16 1.26 4.16 5.07
CA ILE A 16 0.54 3.21 4.22
C ILE A 16 1.03 1.78 4.48
N VAL A 17 2.33 1.60 4.77
CA VAL A 17 2.90 0.28 5.12
C VAL A 17 2.33 -0.23 6.43
N HIS A 18 2.12 0.64 7.41
CA HIS A 18 1.51 0.26 8.68
C HIS A 18 0.02 -0.10 8.53
N ILE A 19 -0.71 0.55 7.63
CA ILE A 19 -2.09 0.15 7.29
C ILE A 19 -2.09 -1.23 6.63
N LEU A 20 -1.26 -1.43 5.62
CA LEU A 20 -1.15 -2.70 4.89
C LEU A 20 -0.81 -3.85 5.84
N ALA A 21 0.13 -3.63 6.76
CA ALA A 21 0.48 -4.61 7.78
C ALA A 21 -0.71 -4.96 8.70
N LYS A 22 -1.53 -3.98 9.10
CA LYS A 22 -2.76 -4.21 9.89
C LYS A 22 -3.81 -4.99 9.12
N LEU A 23 -3.86 -4.82 7.80
CA LEU A 23 -4.74 -5.57 6.91
C LEU A 23 -4.21 -6.98 6.59
N GLY A 24 -3.02 -7.34 7.09
CA GLY A 24 -2.37 -8.64 6.82
C GLY A 24 -1.57 -8.69 5.52
N HIS A 25 -1.39 -7.55 4.85
CA HIS A 25 -0.56 -7.43 3.66
C HIS A 25 0.87 -7.07 4.07
N TYR A 26 1.75 -8.04 3.95
CA TYR A 26 3.18 -7.86 4.20
C TYR A 26 3.91 -7.55 2.91
N HIS A 27 4.99 -6.77 3.03
CA HIS A 27 5.81 -6.39 1.89
C HIS A 27 6.48 -7.63 1.28
N SER A 28 6.35 -7.78 -0.03
CA SER A 28 7.08 -8.81 -0.78
C SER A 28 8.54 -8.42 -0.97
N LYS A 29 8.84 -7.11 -0.99
CA LYS A 29 10.19 -6.57 -1.08
C LYS A 29 10.27 -5.21 -0.41
N THR A 30 11.29 -5.00 0.42
CA THR A 30 11.55 -3.71 1.06
C THR A 30 12.89 -3.15 0.61
N MET A 31 12.90 -1.86 0.31
CA MET A 31 14.11 -1.06 0.11
C MET A 31 14.11 0.13 1.07
N VAL A 32 15.24 0.84 1.14
CA VAL A 32 15.40 2.00 2.03
C VAL A 32 14.40 3.13 1.71
N LYS A 33 14.00 3.29 0.44
CA LYS A 33 13.14 4.39 -0.03
C LYS A 33 11.71 3.99 -0.36
N GLU A 34 11.47 2.69 -0.49
CA GLU A 34 10.21 2.15 -1.00
C GLU A 34 9.95 0.73 -0.53
N ALA A 35 8.70 0.30 -0.59
CA ALA A 35 8.29 -1.07 -0.38
C ALA A 35 7.35 -1.52 -1.49
N TRP A 36 7.45 -2.79 -1.85
CA TRP A 36 6.62 -3.44 -2.85
C TRP A 36 5.79 -4.54 -2.19
N PHE A 37 4.51 -4.56 -2.48
CA PHE A 37 3.51 -5.47 -1.94
C PHE A 37 2.81 -6.18 -3.10
N LEU A 38 2.18 -7.31 -2.78
CA LEU A 38 1.10 -7.81 -3.62
C LEU A 38 -0.07 -6.84 -3.48
N SER A 39 -0.69 -6.48 -4.60
CA SER A 39 -1.83 -5.59 -4.65
C SER A 39 -2.94 -6.11 -3.73
N PRO A 40 -3.44 -5.30 -2.79
CA PRO A 40 -4.57 -5.69 -1.95
C PRO A 40 -5.89 -5.72 -2.75
N LEU A 41 -5.89 -5.19 -3.98
CA LEU A 41 -7.07 -5.06 -4.82
C LEU A 41 -7.33 -6.31 -5.66
N ARG A 42 -6.39 -7.25 -5.74
CA ARG A 42 -6.48 -8.46 -6.57
C ARG A 42 -5.59 -9.58 -6.05
N SER A 43 -5.83 -10.80 -6.52
CA SER A 43 -4.93 -11.93 -6.27
C SER A 43 -3.82 -11.94 -7.32
N GLU A 44 -2.59 -11.61 -6.93
CA GLU A 44 -1.40 -11.68 -7.80
C GLU A 44 -0.26 -12.45 -7.12
N THR A 45 0.66 -12.98 -7.93
CA THR A 45 1.85 -13.73 -7.46
C THR A 45 3.12 -12.89 -7.50
N GLN A 46 3.13 -11.80 -8.28
CA GLN A 46 4.25 -10.87 -8.39
C GLN A 46 3.83 -9.52 -7.82
N ALA A 47 4.68 -8.90 -7.00
CA ALA A 47 4.40 -7.62 -6.39
C ALA A 47 4.32 -6.49 -7.43
N SER A 48 3.15 -5.86 -7.55
CA SER A 48 2.92 -4.70 -8.42
C SER A 48 2.57 -3.42 -7.65
N PHE A 49 2.32 -3.54 -6.34
CA PHE A 49 1.90 -2.42 -5.50
C PHE A 49 3.10 -1.75 -4.84
N HIS A 50 3.47 -0.58 -5.33
CA HIS A 50 4.60 0.22 -4.85
C HIS A 50 4.15 1.23 -3.80
N VAL A 51 4.91 1.37 -2.72
CA VAL A 51 4.73 2.37 -1.67
C VAL A 51 6.02 3.15 -1.50
N SER A 52 5.97 4.47 -1.70
CA SER A 52 7.08 5.38 -1.45
C SER A 52 7.03 5.92 -0.03
N TYR A 53 8.02 5.58 0.80
CA TYR A 53 8.10 6.10 2.18
C TYR A 53 8.23 7.63 2.22
N HIS A 54 9.08 8.17 1.35
CA HIS A 54 9.36 9.61 1.33
C HIS A 54 8.15 10.46 0.90
N LYS A 55 7.33 9.94 -0.01
CA LYS A 55 6.16 10.64 -0.54
C LYS A 55 4.86 10.29 0.20
N ASN A 56 4.92 9.33 1.14
CA ASN A 56 3.78 8.62 1.73
C ASN A 56 2.66 8.38 0.71
N ARG A 57 3.01 7.79 -0.43
CA ARG A 57 2.13 7.57 -1.57
C ARG A 57 2.32 6.17 -2.12
N TRP A 58 1.26 5.61 -2.69
CA TRP A 58 1.26 4.29 -3.29
C TRP A 58 0.81 4.33 -4.76
N TYR A 59 1.27 3.36 -5.53
CA TYR A 59 0.95 3.15 -6.94
C TYR A 59 0.75 1.66 -7.20
N ASP A 60 -0.31 1.30 -7.92
CA ASP A 60 -0.57 -0.07 -8.35
C ASP A 60 -0.26 -0.17 -9.84
N PHE A 61 0.92 -0.74 -10.16
CA PHE A 61 1.35 -0.97 -11.54
C PHE A 61 0.70 -2.21 -12.15
N GLY A 62 -0.13 -2.91 -11.38
CA GLY A 62 -0.86 -4.05 -11.83
C GLY A 62 -2.01 -3.70 -12.77
N LEU A 63 -2.59 -2.52 -12.59
CA LEU A 63 -3.74 -2.02 -13.36
C LEU A 63 -3.38 -1.62 -14.81
N GLU A 64 -2.09 -1.58 -15.18
CA GLU A 64 -1.63 -1.21 -16.53
C GLU A 64 -1.88 -2.30 -17.61
N LYS A 65 -2.78 -3.26 -17.36
CA LYS A 65 -3.12 -4.34 -18.30
C LYS A 65 -4.59 -4.40 -18.69
N GLU A 66 -5.28 -3.26 -18.70
CA GLU A 66 -6.57 -3.13 -19.36
C GLU A 66 -6.54 -1.97 -20.37
N GLU A 67 -5.67 -2.07 -21.37
CA GLU A 67 -5.92 -1.45 -22.67
C GLU A 67 -6.20 -2.59 -23.65
N ILE A 68 -7.48 -2.71 -23.97
CA ILE A 68 -8.11 -3.71 -24.83
C ILE A 68 -8.01 -3.18 -26.27
N ALA A 69 -7.45 -4.01 -27.16
CA ALA A 69 -7.64 -4.07 -28.62
C ALA A 69 -7.70 -2.76 -29.43
#